data_AF-A0A7X3CV14-F1
#
_entry.id   AF-A0A7X3CV14-F1
#
_cell.length_a   1.000
_cell.length_b   1.000
_cell.length_c   1.000
_cell.angle_alpha   90.00
_cell.angle_beta   90.00
_cell.angle_gamma   90.00
#
_symmetry.space_group_name_H-M   'P 1'
#
loop_
_entity.id
_entity.type
_entity.pdbx_description
1 polymer ?
#
loop_
_entity_poly.entity_id
_entity_poly.type
_entity_poly.pdbx_seq_one_letter_code
_entity_poly.pdbx_strand_id
1 'polypeptide(L)' 'MGNDFYKKLGALFLIVSGTFYTAERIAAKAGYLPTIGRSGGYDVSPVYPQLTDNLFVWLFGLIGFVLLVFGFPKRNS' A
#
# COMPACT_ATOMS: atom_id res chain seq x y z
N MET A 1 10.31 -1.34 -27.32
CA MET A 1 9.09 -2.05 -26.86
C MET A 1 9.18 -2.57 -25.41
N GLY A 2 10.33 -3.01 -24.90
CA GLY A 2 10.44 -3.53 -23.52
C GLY A 2 10.21 -2.48 -22.41
N ASN A 3 10.63 -1.23 -22.62
CA ASN A 3 10.59 -0.19 -21.58
C ASN A 3 9.16 0.18 -21.13
N ASP A 4 8.21 0.22 -22.05
CA ASP A 4 6.81 0.55 -21.74
C ASP A 4 6.10 -0.59 -21.00
N PHE A 5 6.52 -1.83 -21.22
CA PHE A 5 6.00 -2.98 -20.47
C PHE A 5 6.40 -2.91 -19.00
N TYR A 6 7.68 -2.63 -18.69
CA TYR A 6 8.15 -2.49 -17.31
C TYR A 6 7.52 -1.30 -16.59
N LYS A 7 7.30 -0.17 -17.28
CA LYS A 7 6.56 0.97 -16.72
C LYS A 7 5.12 0.62 -16.36
N LYS A 8 4.39 -0.02 -17.27
CA LYS A 8 2.99 -0.43 -17.03
C LYS A 8 2.90 -1.45 -15.88
N LEU A 9 3.81 -2.41 -15.86
CA LEU A 9 3.86 -3.43 -14.83
C LEU A 9 4.24 -2.86 -13.46
N GLY A 10 5.24 -1.98 -13.40
CA GLY A 10 5.62 -1.27 -12.18
C GLY A 10 4.50 -0.39 -11.63
N ALA A 11 3.81 0.36 -12.51
CA ALA A 11 2.64 1.16 -12.13
C ALA A 11 1.50 0.28 -11.59
N LEU A 12 1.22 -0.87 -12.21
CA LEU A 12 0.21 -1.81 -11.73
C LEU A 12 0.55 -2.31 -10.32
N PHE A 13 1.81 -2.71 -10.07
CA PHE A 13 2.25 -3.16 -8.76
C PHE A 13 2.14 -2.06 -7.68
N LEU A 14 2.45 -0.80 -8.03
CA LEU A 14 2.26 0.33 -7.11
C LEU A 14 0.78 0.59 -6.80
N ILE A 15 -0.11 0.53 -7.80
CA ILE A 15 -1.56 0.70 -7.60
C ILE A 15 -2.10 -0.41 -6.70
N VAL A 16 -1.70 -1.66 -6.93
CA VAL A 16 -2.11 -2.81 -6.12
C VAL A 16 -1.61 -2.66 -4.69
N SER A 17 -0.34 -2.28 -4.49
CA SER A 17 0.23 -1.99 -3.16
C SER A 17 -0.56 -0.90 -2.42
N GLY A 18 -0.84 0.23 -3.08
CA GLY A 18 -1.63 1.32 -2.51
C GLY A 18 -3.08 0.92 -2.19
N THR A 19 -3.67 0.04 -3.00
CA THR A 19 -5.01 -0.51 -2.77
C THR A 19 -5.04 -1.38 -1.52
N PHE A 20 -4.07 -2.27 -1.35
CA PHE A 20 -3.94 -3.08 -0.13
C PHE A 20 -3.75 -2.21 1.12
N TYR A 21 -2.87 -1.22 1.05
CA TYR A 21 -2.65 -0.29 2.16
C TYR A 21 -3.94 0.46 2.56
N THR A 22 -4.69 0.91 1.56
CA THR A 22 -5.96 1.62 1.79
C THR A 22 -7.03 0.68 2.37
N ALA A 23 -7.12 -0.54 1.86
CA ALA A 23 -8.05 -1.55 2.34
C ALA A 23 -7.80 -1.88 3.83
N GLU A 24 -6.54 -2.00 4.25
CA GLU A 24 -6.20 -2.22 5.66
C GLU A 24 -6.60 -1.05 6.55
N ARG A 25 -6.41 0.19 6.08
CA ARG A 25 -6.84 1.39 6.81
C ARG A 25 -8.35 1.48 6.94
N ILE A 26 -9.10 1.06 5.92
CA ILE A 26 -10.56 0.97 5.96
C ILE A 26 -10.98 -0.15 6.91
N ALA A 27 -10.37 -1.33 6.85
CA ALA A 27 -10.65 -2.46 7.73
C ALA A 27 -10.40 -2.12 9.20
N ALA A 28 -9.29 -1.44 9.51
CA ALA A 28 -8.98 -0.95 10.85
C ALA A 28 -10.05 0.04 11.36
N LYS A 29 -10.53 0.96 10.51
CA LYS A 29 -11.64 1.88 10.86
C LYS A 29 -12.98 1.13 11.01
N ALA A 30 -13.26 0.15 10.15
CA ALA A 30 -14.51 -0.60 10.17
C ALA A 30 -14.61 -1.52 11.40
N GLY A 31 -13.53 -2.20 11.77
CA GLY A 31 -13.44 -3.00 13.00
C GLY A 31 -13.50 -2.15 14.27
N TYR A 32 -13.21 -0.86 14.14
CA TYR A 32 -13.25 0.10 15.24
C TYR A 32 -14.65 0.65 15.54
N LEU A 33 -15.48 0.91 14.53
CA LEU A 33 -16.84 1.47 14.70
C LEU A 33 -17.71 0.78 15.78
N PRO A 34 -17.70 -0.56 15.93
CA PRO A 34 -18.49 -1.26 16.95
C PRO A 34 -17.97 -1.11 18.40
N THR A 35 -16.69 -0.77 18.60
CA THR A 35 -16.10 -0.65 19.94
C THR A 35 -16.36 0.72 20.56
N ILE A 36 -16.51 1.77 19.74
CA ILE A 36 -16.86 3.13 20.18
C ILE A 36 -18.20 3.14 20.93
N GLY A 37 -19.20 2.40 20.43
CA GLY A 37 -20.53 2.31 21.06
C GLY A 37 -20.58 1.47 22.34
N ARG A 38 -19.50 0.74 22.66
CA ARG A 38 -19.39 -0.13 23.85
C ARG A 38 -18.44 0.41 24.92
N SER A 39 -17.63 1.42 24.58
CA SER A 39 -16.61 1.96 25.47
C SER A 39 -17.21 2.92 26.50
N GLY A 40 -17.49 2.42 27.70
CA GLY A 40 -17.85 3.23 28.87
C GLY A 40 -16.65 3.91 29.55
N GLY A 41 -15.67 4.42 28.79
CA GLY A 41 -14.55 5.21 29.32
C GLY A 41 -13.13 4.68 29.07
N TYR A 42 -12.94 3.66 28.22
CA TYR A 42 -11.61 3.20 27.82
C TYR A 42 -11.13 3.93 26.57
N ASP A 43 -9.83 4.18 26.44
CA ASP A 43 -9.26 4.70 25.20
C ASP A 43 -9.39 3.62 24.13
N VAL A 44 -10.24 3.94 23.16
CA VAL A 44 -10.60 3.04 22.07
C VAL A 44 -9.79 3.35 20.81
N SER A 45 -8.93 4.37 20.79
CA SER A 45 -8.24 4.87 19.58
C SER A 45 -7.80 3.78 18.59
N PRO A 46 -8.18 3.89 17.29
CA PRO A 46 -7.90 2.86 16.31
C PRO A 46 -6.40 2.69 16.11
N VAL A 47 -5.90 1.47 16.36
CA VAL A 47 -4.52 1.10 16.04
C VAL A 47 -4.44 0.89 14.54
N TYR A 48 -3.65 1.73 13.88
CA TYR A 48 -3.45 1.62 12.45
C TYR A 48 -2.24 0.75 12.13
N PRO A 49 -2.36 -0.24 11.24
CA PRO A 49 -1.21 -1.01 10.78
C PRO A 49 -0.20 -0.09 10.08
N GLN A 50 1.06 -0.28 10.40
CA GLN A 50 2.18 0.39 9.76
C GLN A 50 2.37 -0.14 8.35
N LEU A 51 3.07 0.63 7.51
CA LEU A 51 3.28 0.28 6.10
C LEU A 51 4.07 -1.04 5.91
N THR A 52 4.83 -1.45 6.93
CA THR A 52 5.63 -2.67 6.98
C THR A 52 4.91 -3.87 7.61
N ASP A 53 3.74 -3.67 8.23
CA ASP A 53 3.00 -4.74 8.89
C ASP A 53 2.40 -5.72 7.88
N ASN A 54 2.11 -5.23 6.67
CA ASN A 54 1.67 -6.06 5.56
C ASN A 54 2.79 -6.29 4.56
N LEU A 55 3.29 -7.53 4.55
CA LEU A 55 4.34 -7.99 3.64
C LEU A 55 3.99 -7.67 2.18
N PHE A 56 2.73 -7.83 1.77
CA PHE A 56 2.31 -7.58 0.39
C PHE A 56 2.32 -6.09 0.05
N VAL A 57 1.90 -5.21 0.95
CA VAL A 57 1.92 -3.76 0.72
C VAL A 57 3.35 -3.29 0.44
N TRP A 58 4.27 -3.59 1.36
CA TRP A 58 5.66 -3.17 1.26
C TRP A 58 6.37 -3.86 0.08
N LEU A 59 6.19 -5.17 -0.12
CA LEU A 59 6.89 -5.94 -1.14
C LEU A 59 6.43 -5.55 -2.55
N PHE A 60 5.12 -5.44 -2.79
CA PHE A 60 4.60 -4.98 -4.09
C PHE A 60 4.94 -3.50 -4.34
N GLY A 61 4.99 -2.68 -3.30
CA GLY A 61 5.44 -1.29 -3.40
C GLY A 61 6.90 -1.22 -3.86
N LEU A 62 7.77 -2.00 -3.23
CA LEU A 62 9.20 -2.04 -3.57
C LEU A 62 9.44 -2.61 -4.96
N ILE A 63 8.81 -3.73 -5.31
CA ILE A 63 8.91 -4.33 -6.65
C ILE A 63 8.37 -3.37 -7.72
N GLY A 64 7.22 -2.74 -7.47
CA GLY A 64 6.61 -1.78 -8.38
C GLY A 64 7.50 -0.56 -8.62
N PHE A 65 8.10 -0.03 -7.54
CA PHE A 65 9.04 1.08 -7.61
C PHE A 65 10.30 0.72 -8.42
N VAL A 66 10.91 -0.44 -8.14
CA VAL A 66 12.09 -0.93 -8.87
C VAL A 66 11.77 -1.08 -10.36
N LEU A 67 10.66 -1.74 -10.71
CA LEU A 67 10.26 -1.93 -12.11
C LEU A 67 9.99 -0.61 -12.83
N LEU A 68 9.42 0.38 -12.14
CA LEU A 68 9.23 1.72 -12.70
C LEU A 68 10.55 2.41 -12.98
N VAL A 69 11.50 2.37 -12.03
CA VAL A 69 12.85 2.96 -12.18
C VAL A 69 13.60 2.32 -13.34
N PHE A 70 13.57 0.98 -13.45
CA PHE A 70 14.17 0.26 -14.57
C PHE A 70 13.47 0.52 -15.91
N GLY A 71 12.16 0.79 -15.87
CA GLY A 71 11.38 1.18 -17.03
C GLY A 71 11.65 2.61 -17.51
N PHE A 72 12.32 3.48 -16.76
CA PHE A 72 12.73 4.78 -17.28
C PHE A 72 14.01 4.63 -18.10
N PRO A 73 14.02 5.05 -19.38
CA PRO A 73 15.22 4.94 -20.19
C PRO A 73 16.29 5.80 -19.53
N LYS A 74 17.43 5.18 -19.19
CA LYS A 74 18.61 5.90 -18.73
C LYS A 74 18.97 6.89 -19.85
N ARG A 75 18.73 8.17 -19.63
CA ARG A 75 19.17 9.22 -20.55
C ARG A 75 20.69 9.23 -20.49
N ASN A 76 21.33 8.45 -21.35
CA ASN A 76 22.76 8.57 -21.60
C ASN A 76 22.97 10.00 -22.08
N SER A 77 23.57 10.81 -21.19
CA SER A 77 24.19 12.08 -21.57
C SER A 77 25.59 11.80 -22.06
#